data_AF-A0A1J9P8S3-F1
#
_entry.id   AF-A0A1J9P8S3-F1
#
_cell.length_a   1.000
_cell.length_b   1.000
_cell.length_c   1.000
_cell.angle_alpha   90.00
_cell.angle_beta   90.00
_cell.angle_gamma   90.00
#
_symmetry.space_group_name_H-M   'P 1'
#
loop_
_entity.id
_entity.type
_entity.pdbx_description
1 polymer ?
#
loop_
_entity_poly.entity_id
_entity_poly.type
_entity_poly.pdbx_seq_one_letter_code
_entity_poly.pdbx_strand_id
1 'polypeptide(L)'
;MIVQDISSLVCPSAQLLRIYDMKHLKLLNESVNESWNSAISFYEPRPQPDYSVGFGRSAFTDDQLEKLKPFVDKVTDAFTFYFMIIWQMYFSFLICEVKCGAAALDVADRQNAHSMTLAVRSVTDLFRLANRENELHREILAFSISHDHRTVRIYGHYSIIKEEETSFYRYSIRTFDFTELNGKEKWAAYKICSVIDDLPLDLHFEVLLQSELGESGLSQRLESHHLADQTSHDIASLNEADSQSSHVGSRDETSDTSLSQRIDGKAFRKAKKRAWIIELHRFQDAV
;
A
#
# COMPACT_ATOMS: atom_id res chain seq x y z
N MET A 1 2.35 6.09 -25.50
CA MET A 1 3.81 6.24 -25.43
C MET A 1 4.33 5.91 -24.03
N ILE A 2 4.16 6.75 -22.98
CA ILE A 2 4.74 6.44 -21.65
C ILE A 2 4.23 5.11 -21.06
N VAL A 3 2.90 4.93 -20.97
CA VAL A 3 2.29 3.71 -20.40
C VAL A 3 2.66 2.43 -21.16
N GLN A 4 2.76 2.51 -22.50
CA GLN A 4 3.02 1.33 -23.34
C GLN A 4 4.52 1.01 -23.45
N ASP A 5 5.35 2.04 -23.60
CA ASP A 5 6.76 1.88 -24.01
C ASP A 5 7.74 2.00 -22.84
N ILE A 6 7.35 2.70 -21.77
CA ILE A 6 8.24 3.00 -20.63
C ILE A 6 7.82 2.20 -19.39
N SER A 7 6.51 2.12 -19.08
CA SER A 7 6.06 1.51 -17.83
C SER A 7 6.53 0.07 -17.65
N SER A 8 6.54 -0.74 -18.70
CA SER A 8 7.04 -2.13 -18.63
C SER A 8 8.53 -2.24 -18.33
N LEU A 9 9.31 -1.18 -18.57
CA LEU A 9 10.74 -1.10 -18.25
C LEU A 9 10.97 -0.54 -16.84
N VAL A 10 9.98 0.11 -16.25
CA VAL A 10 10.03 0.70 -14.91
C VAL A 10 9.43 -0.25 -13.87
N CYS A 11 8.19 -0.68 -14.10
CA CYS A 11 7.40 -1.58 -13.28
C CYS A 11 6.87 -2.72 -14.19
N PRO A 12 7.65 -3.80 -14.36
CA PRO A 12 7.29 -4.89 -15.26
C PRO A 12 6.04 -5.64 -14.79
N SER A 13 5.29 -6.19 -15.75
CA SER A 13 4.12 -7.04 -15.47
C SER A 13 4.55 -8.34 -14.78
N ALA A 14 4.15 -8.52 -13.52
CA ALA A 14 4.30 -9.76 -12.77
C ALA A 14 3.69 -10.96 -13.52
N GLN A 15 2.56 -10.76 -14.20
CA GLN A 15 1.94 -11.81 -15.01
C GLN A 15 2.79 -12.20 -16.22
N LEU A 16 3.40 -11.22 -16.89
CA LEU A 16 4.29 -11.47 -18.02
C LEU A 16 5.59 -12.14 -17.56
N LEU A 17 6.17 -11.69 -16.45
CA LEU A 17 7.36 -12.32 -15.84
C LEU A 17 7.11 -13.78 -15.47
N ARG A 18 5.91 -14.11 -14.96
CA ARG A 18 5.47 -15.49 -14.70
C ARG A 18 5.49 -16.36 -15.97
N ILE A 19 5.10 -15.82 -17.12
CA ILE A 19 5.14 -16.54 -18.42
C ILE A 19 6.59 -16.83 -18.83
N TYR A 20 7.52 -15.93 -18.51
CA TYR A 20 8.95 -16.07 -18.75
C TYR A 20 9.69 -16.94 -17.72
N ASP A 21 8.98 -17.90 -17.11
CA ASP A 21 9.49 -18.95 -16.20
C ASP A 21 9.81 -18.51 -14.76
N MET A 22 9.37 -17.33 -14.31
CA MET A 22 9.39 -16.95 -12.88
C MET A 22 8.22 -17.60 -12.13
N LYS A 23 8.31 -18.92 -11.90
CA LYS A 23 7.20 -19.74 -11.37
C LYS A 23 6.69 -19.31 -9.98
N HIS A 24 7.53 -18.67 -9.16
CA HIS A 24 7.14 -18.21 -7.83
C HIS A 24 6.08 -17.09 -7.90
N LEU A 25 6.04 -16.30 -8.99
CA LEU A 25 5.03 -15.25 -9.23
C LEU A 25 3.62 -15.79 -9.52
N LYS A 26 3.44 -17.12 -9.58
CA LYS A 26 2.11 -17.74 -9.76
C LYS A 26 1.12 -17.35 -8.67
N LEU A 27 1.60 -16.97 -7.49
CA LEU A 27 0.77 -16.54 -6.37
C LEU A 27 0.32 -15.08 -6.49
N LEU A 28 0.91 -14.30 -7.40
CA LEU A 28 0.59 -12.90 -7.60
C LEU A 28 -0.51 -12.72 -8.63
N ASN A 29 -1.29 -11.65 -8.44
CA ASN A 29 -2.23 -11.12 -9.40
C ASN A 29 -1.88 -9.66 -9.67
N GLU A 30 -2.16 -9.18 -10.87
CA GLU A 30 -1.95 -7.79 -11.25
C GLU A 30 -3.23 -7.17 -11.82
N SER A 31 -3.34 -5.85 -11.73
CA SER A 31 -4.39 -5.08 -12.40
C SER A 31 -3.79 -3.89 -13.13
N VAL A 32 -4.47 -3.44 -14.19
CA VAL A 32 -4.09 -2.28 -14.99
C VAL A 32 -5.27 -1.32 -15.05
N ASN A 33 -5.09 -0.12 -14.50
CA ASN A 33 -6.09 0.96 -14.49
C ASN A 33 -7.47 0.51 -13.98
N GLU A 34 -7.50 -0.33 -12.96
CA GLU A 34 -8.73 -0.90 -12.41
C GLU A 34 -9.10 -0.25 -11.08
N SER A 35 -10.36 0.16 -10.96
CA SER A 35 -10.89 0.81 -9.75
C SER A 35 -10.98 -0.20 -8.61
N TRP A 36 -10.55 0.23 -7.43
CA TRP A 36 -10.50 -0.58 -6.20
C TRP A 36 -11.88 -0.70 -5.55
N ASN A 37 -12.83 -1.27 -6.31
CA ASN A 37 -14.24 -1.28 -5.99
C ASN A 37 -14.61 -2.20 -4.81
N SER A 38 -13.72 -3.10 -4.41
CA SER A 38 -13.91 -3.96 -3.24
C SER A 38 -13.30 -3.37 -1.97
N ALA A 39 -12.46 -2.34 -2.09
CA ALA A 39 -11.81 -1.70 -0.95
C ALA A 39 -12.80 -0.83 -0.17
N ILE A 40 -12.67 -0.86 1.17
CA ILE A 40 -13.29 0.15 2.02
C ILE A 40 -12.46 1.42 1.86
N SER A 41 -13.12 2.46 1.37
CA SER A 41 -12.49 3.75 1.07
C SER A 41 -12.01 4.42 2.36
N PHE A 42 -10.79 4.96 2.36
CA PHE A 42 -10.31 5.83 3.45
C PHE A 42 -10.71 7.28 3.16
N TYR A 43 -10.63 7.68 1.89
CA TYR A 43 -11.19 8.92 1.35
C TYR A 43 -11.83 8.66 -0.02
N GLU A 44 -12.92 9.35 -0.33
CA GLU A 44 -13.42 9.39 -1.70
C GLU A 44 -12.55 10.32 -2.58
N PRO A 45 -12.31 9.99 -3.86
CA PRO A 45 -12.78 8.79 -4.56
C PRO A 45 -11.93 7.55 -4.28
N ARG A 46 -12.54 6.36 -4.43
CA ARG A 46 -11.81 5.08 -4.38
C ARG A 46 -10.61 5.08 -5.34
N PRO A 47 -9.46 4.50 -4.93
CA PRO A 47 -8.29 4.46 -5.80
C PRO A 47 -8.51 3.71 -7.11
N GLN A 48 -7.79 4.16 -8.14
CA GLN A 48 -7.69 3.49 -9.44
C GLN A 48 -6.25 3.64 -9.95
N PRO A 49 -5.31 2.82 -9.47
CA PRO A 49 -3.92 2.88 -9.90
C PRO A 49 -3.75 2.47 -11.36
N ASP A 50 -2.82 3.10 -12.07
CA ASP A 50 -2.46 2.72 -13.45
C ASP A 50 -1.96 1.27 -13.52
N TYR A 51 -1.24 0.80 -12.50
CA TYR A 51 -0.86 -0.59 -12.32
C TYR A 51 -0.80 -0.97 -10.84
N SER A 52 -1.18 -2.21 -10.51
CA SER A 52 -1.02 -2.75 -9.16
C SER A 52 -0.76 -4.24 -9.13
N VAL A 53 -0.09 -4.70 -8.07
CA VAL A 53 0.22 -6.10 -7.79
C VAL A 53 -0.19 -6.43 -6.36
N GLY A 54 -0.81 -7.58 -6.20
CA GLY A 54 -1.17 -8.17 -4.92
C GLY A 54 -1.19 -9.68 -5.00
N PHE A 55 -1.69 -10.31 -3.93
CA PHE A 55 -1.80 -11.75 -3.86
C PHE A 55 -3.08 -12.23 -4.55
N GLY A 56 -2.93 -13.21 -5.44
CA GLY A 56 -4.07 -13.93 -5.99
C GLY A 56 -4.69 -14.87 -4.95
N ARG A 57 -5.91 -15.33 -5.23
CA ARG A 57 -6.61 -16.36 -4.45
C ARG A 57 -5.78 -17.62 -4.17
N SER A 58 -4.90 -17.99 -5.09
CA SER A 58 -4.02 -19.17 -4.99
C SER A 58 -2.86 -18.99 -3.99
N ALA A 59 -2.62 -17.78 -3.49
CA ALA A 59 -1.64 -17.53 -2.43
C ALA A 59 -2.11 -18.03 -1.05
N PHE A 60 -3.39 -18.38 -0.90
CA PHE A 60 -3.98 -18.75 0.37
C PHE A 60 -4.63 -20.13 0.32
N THR A 61 -4.56 -20.86 1.44
CA THR A 61 -5.34 -22.08 1.65
C THR A 61 -6.82 -21.76 1.84
N ASP A 62 -7.69 -22.75 1.65
CA ASP A 62 -9.13 -22.59 1.87
C ASP A 62 -9.44 -22.17 3.32
N ASP A 63 -8.74 -22.74 4.30
CA ASP A 63 -8.86 -22.39 5.72
C ASP A 63 -8.45 -20.94 6.00
N GLN A 64 -7.37 -20.46 5.38
CA GLN A 64 -6.92 -19.08 5.54
C GLN A 64 -7.97 -18.11 5.03
N LEU A 65 -8.59 -18.41 3.89
CA LEU A 65 -9.61 -17.53 3.32
C LEU A 65 -10.93 -17.62 4.06
N GLU A 66 -11.28 -18.78 4.60
CA GLU A 66 -12.42 -18.90 5.48
C GLU A 66 -12.30 -17.98 6.68
N LYS A 67 -11.09 -17.82 7.24
CA LYS A 67 -10.82 -16.87 8.32
C LYS A 67 -10.81 -15.41 7.91
N LEU A 68 -10.66 -15.11 6.62
CA LEU A 68 -10.82 -13.75 6.11
C LEU A 68 -12.31 -13.38 5.88
N LYS A 69 -13.21 -14.37 5.74
CA LYS A 69 -14.65 -14.15 5.48
C LYS A 69 -15.40 -13.35 6.56
N PRO A 70 -15.13 -13.48 7.88
CA PRO A 70 -15.87 -12.73 8.89
C PRO A 70 -15.62 -11.22 8.87
N PHE A 71 -14.54 -10.76 8.24
CA PHE A 71 -14.20 -9.34 8.07
C PHE A 71 -14.72 -8.76 6.76
N VAL A 72 -15.69 -9.44 6.16
CA VAL A 72 -16.46 -8.99 5.01
C VAL A 72 -17.66 -8.28 5.57
N ASP A 73 -17.84 -7.02 5.20
CA ASP A 73 -18.98 -6.25 5.67
C ASP A 73 -20.27 -6.94 5.21
N LYS A 74 -21.13 -7.34 6.16
CA LYS A 74 -22.46 -7.89 5.86
C LYS A 74 -23.45 -6.80 5.44
N VAL A 75 -23.03 -5.53 5.48
CA VAL A 75 -23.87 -4.36 5.26
C VAL A 75 -23.53 -3.70 3.93
N THR A 76 -23.90 -4.36 2.83
CA THR A 76 -24.47 -3.78 1.60
C THR A 76 -24.31 -4.76 0.44
N ASP A 77 -25.18 -4.65 -0.55
CA ASP A 77 -25.35 -5.50 -1.75
C ASP A 77 -24.14 -5.46 -2.73
N ALA A 78 -22.93 -5.17 -2.23
CA ALA A 78 -21.70 -5.06 -2.99
C ALA A 78 -20.57 -5.79 -2.25
N PHE A 79 -19.86 -6.65 -2.99
CA PHE A 79 -18.69 -7.44 -2.58
C PHE A 79 -17.52 -6.57 -2.03
N THR A 80 -17.73 -5.99 -0.84
CA THR A 80 -16.76 -5.15 -0.12
C THR A 80 -16.01 -6.04 0.85
N PHE A 81 -14.73 -6.25 0.59
CA PHE A 81 -13.88 -7.15 1.36
C PHE A 81 -12.74 -6.31 1.93
N TYR A 82 -12.63 -6.20 3.26
CA TYR A 82 -11.64 -5.35 3.93
C TYR A 82 -10.20 -5.54 3.45
N PHE A 83 -9.87 -6.78 3.06
CA PHE A 83 -8.54 -7.19 2.62
C PHE A 83 -8.42 -7.40 1.11
N MET A 84 -9.52 -7.25 0.36
CA MET A 84 -9.49 -7.31 -1.10
C MET A 84 -9.71 -5.93 -1.68
N ILE A 85 -8.85 -5.63 -2.63
CA ILE A 85 -8.84 -4.33 -3.25
C ILE A 85 -9.61 -4.38 -4.59
N ILE A 86 -9.47 -5.48 -5.31
CA ILE A 86 -10.22 -5.86 -6.53
C ILE A 86 -10.64 -7.33 -6.39
N TRP A 87 -11.62 -7.78 -7.19
CA TRP A 87 -12.04 -9.18 -7.24
C TRP A 87 -10.84 -10.12 -7.41
N GLN A 88 -10.67 -11.05 -6.45
CA GLN A 88 -9.57 -12.01 -6.35
C GLN A 88 -8.13 -11.44 -6.21
N MET A 89 -7.97 -10.18 -5.79
CA MET A 89 -6.66 -9.63 -5.41
C MET A 89 -6.66 -9.14 -3.96
N TYR A 90 -5.84 -9.81 -3.14
CA TYR A 90 -5.71 -9.62 -1.70
C TYR A 90 -4.41 -8.90 -1.36
N PHE A 91 -4.42 -8.04 -0.34
CA PHE A 91 -3.23 -7.37 0.21
C PHE A 91 -2.27 -6.86 -0.87
N SER A 92 -2.73 -5.91 -1.70
CA SER A 92 -1.85 -5.27 -2.70
C SER A 92 -0.63 -4.67 -2.02
N PHE A 93 0.55 -4.90 -2.57
CA PHE A 93 1.82 -4.47 -1.97
C PHE A 93 2.70 -3.69 -2.94
N LEU A 94 2.33 -3.58 -4.22
CA LEU A 94 3.03 -2.76 -5.20
C LEU A 94 2.00 -2.03 -6.07
N ILE A 95 2.19 -0.73 -6.26
CA ILE A 95 1.43 0.07 -7.23
C ILE A 95 2.36 0.95 -8.05
N CYS A 96 1.89 1.34 -9.22
CA CYS A 96 2.55 2.31 -10.06
C CYS A 96 1.55 3.32 -10.62
N GLU A 97 1.90 4.60 -10.55
CA GLU A 97 1.18 5.73 -11.13
C GLU A 97 2.05 6.39 -12.18
N VAL A 98 1.50 6.58 -13.37
CA VAL A 98 2.18 7.10 -14.54
C VAL A 98 1.62 8.46 -14.87
N LYS A 99 2.51 9.44 -15.07
CA LYS A 99 2.09 10.81 -15.39
C LYS A 99 2.86 11.36 -16.56
N CYS A 100 2.31 12.41 -17.17
CA CYS A 100 2.97 13.15 -18.24
C CYS A 100 3.37 14.54 -17.73
N GLY A 101 4.69 14.75 -17.55
CA GLY A 101 5.26 16.03 -17.13
C GLY A 101 5.55 16.12 -15.62
N ALA A 102 6.56 16.93 -15.25
CA ALA A 102 7.12 16.95 -13.90
C ALA A 102 6.14 17.38 -12.79
N ALA A 103 5.28 18.39 -13.05
CA ALA A 103 4.27 18.85 -12.09
C ALA A 103 3.19 17.79 -11.77
N ALA A 104 3.13 16.71 -12.55
CA ALA A 104 2.16 15.65 -12.36
C ALA A 104 2.68 14.53 -11.43
N LEU A 105 3.98 14.43 -11.14
CA LEU A 105 4.51 13.38 -10.26
C LEU A 105 4.08 13.56 -8.80
N ASP A 106 3.89 14.80 -8.33
CA ASP A 106 3.38 15.04 -6.99
C ASP A 106 1.90 14.62 -6.85
N VAL A 107 1.17 14.59 -7.97
CA VAL A 107 -0.18 14.01 -8.02
C VAL A 107 -0.11 12.49 -7.92
N ALA A 108 0.76 11.84 -8.71
CA ALA A 108 1.02 10.40 -8.60
C ALA A 108 1.42 10.00 -7.19
N ASP A 109 2.33 10.76 -6.58
CA ASP A 109 2.81 10.52 -5.21
C ASP A 109 1.67 10.57 -4.19
N ARG A 110 0.71 11.49 -4.34
CA ARG A 110 -0.48 11.58 -3.47
C ARG A 110 -1.47 10.45 -3.71
N GLN A 111 -1.73 10.10 -4.97
CA GLN A 111 -2.58 8.95 -5.31
C GLN A 111 -1.99 7.65 -4.77
N ASN A 112 -0.69 7.46 -4.97
CA ASN A 112 0.04 6.32 -4.44
C ASN A 112 -0.01 6.25 -2.91
N ALA A 113 0.15 7.37 -2.21
CA ALA A 113 0.04 7.42 -0.75
C ALA A 113 -1.36 7.03 -0.25
N HIS A 114 -2.42 7.47 -0.93
CA HIS A 114 -3.78 7.08 -0.60
C HIS A 114 -4.01 5.57 -0.78
N SER A 115 -3.65 5.03 -1.95
CA SER A 115 -3.74 3.60 -2.25
C SER A 115 -2.94 2.74 -1.28
N MET A 116 -1.71 3.12 -0.96
CA MET A 116 -0.85 2.35 -0.05
C MET A 116 -1.25 2.49 1.41
N THR A 117 -1.94 3.56 1.79
CA THR A 117 -2.57 3.65 3.12
C THR A 117 -3.60 2.53 3.28
N LEU A 118 -4.44 2.26 2.27
CA LEU A 118 -5.40 1.14 2.32
C LEU A 118 -4.70 -0.21 2.41
N ALA A 119 -3.67 -0.43 1.59
CA ALA A 119 -2.88 -1.65 1.62
C ALA A 119 -2.24 -1.91 3.00
N VAL A 120 -1.52 -0.93 3.53
CA VAL A 120 -0.82 -1.03 4.82
C VAL A 120 -1.81 -1.16 5.98
N ARG A 121 -2.95 -0.45 5.92
CA ARG A 121 -4.06 -0.57 6.89
C ARG A 121 -4.59 -2.00 6.93
N SER A 122 -4.89 -2.58 5.77
CA SER A 122 -5.44 -3.94 5.66
C SER A 122 -4.54 -4.98 6.36
N VAL A 123 -3.22 -4.90 6.17
CA VAL A 123 -2.27 -5.79 6.84
C VAL A 123 -2.16 -5.47 8.33
N THR A 124 -2.10 -4.19 8.68
CA THR A 124 -1.96 -3.75 10.08
C THR A 124 -3.13 -4.20 10.93
N ASP A 125 -4.35 -4.02 10.44
CA ASP A 125 -5.57 -4.40 11.16
C ASP A 125 -5.68 -5.93 11.27
N LEU A 126 -5.24 -6.69 10.26
CA LEU A 126 -5.14 -8.15 10.38
C LEU A 126 -4.22 -8.58 11.52
N PHE A 127 -3.04 -7.98 11.63
CA PHE A 127 -2.10 -8.32 12.72
C PHE A 127 -2.60 -7.86 14.08
N ARG A 128 -3.34 -6.74 14.16
CA ARG A 128 -4.03 -6.31 15.39
C ARG A 128 -5.06 -7.31 15.85
N LEU A 129 -5.83 -7.88 14.93
CA LEU A 129 -6.82 -8.92 15.24
C LEU A 129 -6.18 -10.16 15.87
N ALA A 130 -4.91 -10.42 15.56
CA ALA A 130 -4.13 -11.49 16.17
C ALA A 130 -3.26 -11.04 17.35
N ASN A 131 -3.37 -9.78 17.81
CA ASN A 131 -2.52 -9.18 18.86
C ASN A 131 -1.01 -9.26 18.55
N ARG A 132 -0.65 -9.12 17.28
CA ARG A 132 0.72 -9.20 16.74
C ARG A 132 1.14 -7.92 16.02
N GLU A 133 0.41 -6.84 16.18
CA GLU A 133 0.63 -5.56 15.50
C GLU A 133 2.01 -4.95 15.74
N ASN A 134 2.62 -5.22 16.90
CA ASN A 134 3.98 -4.77 17.22
C ASN A 134 5.05 -5.34 16.27
N GLU A 135 4.77 -6.41 15.55
CA GLU A 135 5.66 -6.97 14.52
C GLU A 135 5.76 -6.08 13.28
N LEU A 136 4.74 -5.26 13.03
CA LEU A 136 4.66 -4.41 11.85
C LEU A 136 5.13 -2.98 12.11
N HIS A 137 5.40 -2.62 13.38
CA HIS A 137 5.75 -1.25 13.74
C HIS A 137 7.02 -0.80 12.99
N ARG A 138 6.85 0.13 12.05
CA ARG A 138 7.88 0.69 11.15
C ARG A 138 8.47 -0.30 10.14
N GLU A 139 7.82 -1.44 9.91
CA GLU A 139 8.20 -2.34 8.82
C GLU A 139 7.56 -1.87 7.51
N ILE A 140 8.32 -1.91 6.42
CA ILE A 140 7.82 -1.57 5.08
C ILE A 140 6.94 -2.72 4.61
N LEU A 141 5.65 -2.46 4.38
CA LEU A 141 4.67 -3.47 4.00
C LEU A 141 4.22 -3.36 2.55
N ALA A 142 4.44 -2.21 1.91
CA ALA A 142 4.06 -1.99 0.52
C ALA A 142 4.98 -0.98 -0.15
N PHE A 143 4.99 -0.97 -1.47
CA PHE A 143 5.83 -0.15 -2.31
C PHE A 143 4.99 0.61 -3.31
N SER A 144 5.41 1.82 -3.68
CA SER A 144 4.80 2.56 -4.77
C SER A 144 5.83 3.16 -5.68
N ILE A 145 5.50 3.20 -6.97
CA ILE A 145 6.32 3.82 -8.01
C ILE A 145 5.52 4.94 -8.66
N SER A 146 6.15 6.10 -8.79
CA SER A 146 5.63 7.20 -9.60
C SER A 146 6.63 7.47 -10.71
N HIS A 147 6.18 7.50 -11.96
CA HIS A 147 7.09 7.83 -13.05
C HIS A 147 6.46 8.63 -14.19
N ASP A 148 7.31 9.30 -14.94
CA ASP A 148 6.97 9.93 -16.20
C ASP A 148 7.88 9.41 -17.33
N HIS A 149 8.11 10.22 -18.35
CA HIS A 149 8.99 9.87 -19.47
C HIS A 149 10.48 9.92 -19.14
N ARG A 150 10.85 10.33 -17.92
CA ARG A 150 12.24 10.61 -17.54
C ARG A 150 12.60 10.24 -16.11
N THR A 151 11.71 10.48 -15.17
CA THR A 151 11.97 10.39 -13.73
C THR A 151 11.22 9.20 -13.15
N VAL A 152 11.84 8.48 -12.22
CA VAL A 152 11.21 7.45 -11.38
C VAL A 152 11.40 7.82 -9.91
N ARG A 153 10.33 7.71 -9.12
CA ARG A 153 10.33 7.83 -7.66
C ARG A 153 9.79 6.52 -7.07
N ILE A 154 10.52 5.93 -6.13
CA ILE A 154 10.16 4.67 -5.46
C ILE A 154 10.06 4.94 -3.97
N TYR A 155 8.95 4.51 -3.38
CA TYR A 155 8.67 4.66 -1.94
C TYR A 155 8.35 3.33 -1.30
N GLY A 156 8.74 3.17 -0.04
CA GLY A 156 8.25 2.12 0.85
C GLY A 156 7.23 2.71 1.83
N HIS A 157 6.14 2.00 2.10
CA HIS A 157 5.04 2.42 2.95
C HIS A 157 4.96 1.53 4.19
N TYR A 158 4.76 2.16 5.35
CA TYR A 158 4.80 1.50 6.64
C TYR A 158 3.81 2.13 7.63
N SER A 159 3.49 1.40 8.69
CA SER A 159 2.67 1.90 9.79
C SER A 159 3.50 2.20 11.04
N ILE A 160 3.15 3.27 11.75
CA ILE A 160 3.61 3.55 13.11
C ILE A 160 2.45 3.24 14.05
N ILE A 161 2.61 2.17 14.81
CA ILE A 161 1.59 1.67 15.73
C ILE A 161 1.95 2.13 17.15
N LYS A 162 1.06 2.88 17.78
CA LYS A 162 1.18 3.40 19.15
C LYS A 162 -0.07 3.00 19.93
N GLU A 163 0.02 1.94 20.71
CA GLU A 163 -1.13 1.40 21.44
C GLU A 163 -2.28 1.13 20.43
N GLU A 164 -3.40 1.84 20.53
CA GLU A 164 -4.50 1.66 19.58
C GLU A 164 -4.47 2.64 18.40
N GLU A 165 -3.54 3.60 18.39
CA GLU A 165 -3.33 4.50 17.26
C GLU A 165 -2.43 3.88 16.20
N THR A 166 -2.84 4.01 14.94
CA THR A 166 -1.98 3.73 13.79
C THR A 166 -1.92 4.94 12.89
N SER A 167 -0.70 5.29 12.50
CA SER A 167 -0.43 6.31 11.50
C SER A 167 0.33 5.69 10.33
N PHE A 168 0.02 6.13 9.12
CA PHE A 168 0.60 5.60 7.89
C PHE A 168 1.59 6.59 7.31
N TYR A 169 2.76 6.09 6.91
CA TYR A 169 3.86 6.89 6.40
C TYR A 169 4.50 6.23 5.19
N ARG A 170 5.24 7.04 4.43
CA ARG A 170 6.10 6.58 3.36
C ARG A 170 7.54 7.03 3.59
N TYR A 171 8.47 6.27 3.05
CA TYR A 171 9.90 6.56 3.01
C TYR A 171 10.37 6.55 1.56
N SER A 172 11.09 7.59 1.13
CA SER A 172 11.69 7.64 -0.20
C SER A 172 12.87 6.66 -0.26
N ILE A 173 12.70 5.61 -1.06
CA ILE A 173 13.75 4.60 -1.28
C ILE A 173 14.73 5.12 -2.33
N ARG A 174 14.21 5.67 -3.43
CA ARG A 174 15.03 6.19 -4.52
C ARG A 174 14.26 7.17 -5.39
N THR A 175 14.95 8.18 -5.90
CA THR A 175 14.46 9.06 -6.98
C THR A 175 15.59 9.27 -7.96
N PHE A 176 15.34 9.12 -9.27
CA PHE A 176 16.37 9.27 -10.29
C PHE A 176 15.79 9.56 -11.68
N ASP A 177 16.61 10.18 -12.53
CA ASP A 177 16.37 10.35 -13.96
C ASP A 177 17.01 9.18 -14.72
N PHE A 178 16.20 8.36 -15.37
CA PHE A 178 16.67 7.16 -16.07
C PHE A 178 17.19 7.45 -17.49
N THR A 179 17.09 8.70 -17.95
CA THR A 179 17.66 9.17 -19.22
C THR A 179 19.03 9.82 -19.03
N GLU A 180 19.37 10.20 -17.80
CA GLU A 180 20.65 10.79 -17.45
C GLU A 180 21.83 9.84 -17.74
N LEU A 181 23.01 10.41 -17.98
CA LEU A 181 24.26 9.68 -18.21
C LEU A 181 24.13 8.59 -19.29
N ASN A 182 23.42 8.91 -20.38
CA ASN A 182 23.13 7.99 -21.49
C ASN A 182 22.38 6.72 -21.05
N GLY A 183 21.46 6.87 -20.09
CA GLY A 183 20.62 5.79 -19.58
C GLY A 183 21.35 4.80 -18.68
N LYS A 184 22.34 5.26 -17.91
CA LYS A 184 23.08 4.40 -16.97
C LYS A 184 22.15 3.64 -16.01
N GLU A 185 21.14 4.34 -15.48
CA GLU A 185 20.19 3.81 -14.49
C GLU A 185 18.90 3.25 -15.12
N LYS A 186 18.85 3.05 -16.45
CA LYS A 186 17.62 2.67 -17.18
C LYS A 186 16.92 1.39 -16.68
N TRP A 187 17.68 0.48 -16.07
CA TRP A 187 17.17 -0.80 -15.56
C TRP A 187 17.04 -0.84 -14.03
N ALA A 188 17.30 0.27 -13.34
CA ALA A 188 17.32 0.28 -11.88
C ALA A 188 15.94 -0.02 -11.28
N ALA A 189 14.88 0.61 -11.80
CA ALA A 189 13.51 0.38 -11.33
C ALA A 189 13.06 -1.07 -11.57
N TYR A 190 13.27 -1.59 -12.79
CA TYR A 190 13.00 -2.99 -13.14
C TYR A 190 13.61 -3.96 -12.13
N LYS A 191 14.92 -3.79 -11.82
CA LYS A 191 15.62 -4.67 -10.87
C LYS A 191 15.04 -4.59 -9.46
N ILE A 192 14.67 -3.39 -9.02
CA ILE A 192 14.03 -3.19 -7.72
C ILE A 192 12.67 -3.88 -7.68
N CYS A 193 11.85 -3.76 -8.74
CA CYS A 193 10.58 -4.50 -8.84
C CYS A 193 10.79 -6.01 -8.77
N SER A 194 11.75 -6.56 -9.52
CA SER A 194 12.06 -7.99 -9.45
C SER A 194 12.44 -8.43 -8.03
N VAL A 195 13.26 -7.63 -7.32
CA VAL A 195 13.59 -7.93 -5.92
C VAL A 195 12.36 -7.85 -5.02
N ILE A 196 11.46 -6.87 -5.22
CA ILE A 196 10.20 -6.75 -4.47
C ILE A 196 9.32 -7.97 -4.70
N ASP A 197 9.21 -8.43 -5.94
CA ASP A 197 8.44 -9.60 -6.33
C ASP A 197 9.05 -10.91 -5.78
N ASP A 198 10.38 -10.94 -5.62
CA ASP A 198 11.16 -12.04 -5.03
C ASP A 198 11.23 -11.99 -3.50
N LEU A 199 10.77 -10.91 -2.84
CA LEU A 199 10.84 -10.81 -1.38
C LEU A 199 10.14 -12.03 -0.78
N PRO A 200 10.78 -12.70 0.21
CA PRO A 200 10.14 -13.83 0.86
C PRO A 200 8.80 -13.35 1.37
N LEU A 201 7.75 -13.99 0.87
CA LEU A 201 6.35 -13.71 1.20
C LEU A 201 6.03 -14.09 2.67
N ASP A 202 7.05 -14.07 3.54
CA ASP A 202 7.10 -14.34 4.97
C ASP A 202 6.32 -13.31 5.81
N LEU A 203 5.37 -12.58 5.20
CA LEU A 203 4.06 -12.50 5.83
C LEU A 203 3.50 -13.92 5.90
N HIS A 204 4.06 -14.71 6.81
CA HIS A 204 3.47 -15.97 7.21
C HIS A 204 2.10 -15.58 7.76
N PHE A 205 1.09 -15.65 6.90
CA PHE A 205 -0.31 -15.60 7.26
C PHE A 205 -0.68 -16.79 8.16
N GLU A 206 0.29 -17.49 8.74
CA GLU A 206 0.17 -18.19 10.03
C GLU A 206 -0.48 -17.34 11.11
N VAL A 207 -0.43 -16.01 11.02
CA VAL A 207 -1.27 -15.14 11.84
C VAL A 207 -2.76 -15.52 11.73
N LEU A 208 -3.22 -15.90 10.52
CA LEU A 208 -4.55 -16.47 10.29
C LEU A 208 -4.68 -17.85 10.94
N LEU A 209 -3.61 -18.66 11.01
CA LEU A 209 -3.66 -20.01 11.58
C LEU A 209 -3.65 -20.05 13.10
N GLN A 210 -3.06 -19.04 13.77
CA GLN A 210 -2.77 -19.06 15.21
C GLN A 210 -3.82 -18.38 16.09
N SER A 211 -4.72 -17.56 15.55
CA SER A 211 -5.77 -16.91 16.34
C SER A 211 -7.08 -17.70 16.35
N GLU A 212 -7.61 -18.01 17.54
CA GLU A 212 -9.06 -18.05 17.73
C GLU A 212 -9.57 -16.61 17.52
N LEU A 213 -9.84 -16.30 16.26
CA LEU A 213 -10.31 -15.01 15.80
C LEU A 213 -11.72 -14.80 16.40
N GLY A 214 -11.79 -14.21 17.60
CA GLY A 214 -13.00 -14.22 18.44
C GLY A 214 -14.26 -13.75 17.71
N GLU A 215 -15.21 -14.68 17.52
CA GLU A 215 -16.31 -14.58 16.55
C GLU A 215 -17.40 -13.52 16.83
N SER A 216 -17.44 -12.83 17.98
CA SER A 216 -18.64 -12.03 18.30
C SER A 216 -18.42 -10.60 18.82
N GLY A 217 -17.19 -10.19 19.14
CA GLY A 217 -16.91 -8.81 19.62
C GLY A 217 -16.22 -7.91 18.59
N LEU A 218 -15.66 -8.49 17.53
CA LEU A 218 -14.71 -7.81 16.64
C LEU A 218 -15.35 -7.20 15.38
N SER A 219 -16.46 -7.77 14.88
CA SER A 219 -17.29 -7.10 13.86
C SER A 219 -17.72 -5.72 14.36
N GLN A 220 -18.18 -5.64 15.61
CA GLN A 220 -18.56 -4.39 16.27
C GLN A 220 -17.39 -3.43 16.44
N ARG A 221 -16.17 -3.93 16.70
CA ARG A 221 -14.98 -3.10 16.83
C ARG A 221 -14.55 -2.53 15.47
N LEU A 222 -14.53 -3.35 14.41
CA LEU A 222 -14.24 -2.91 13.05
C LEU A 222 -15.31 -1.95 12.50
N GLU A 223 -16.59 -2.23 12.78
CA GLU A 223 -17.72 -1.33 12.50
C GLU A 223 -17.60 -0.02 13.28
N SER A 224 -17.13 -0.03 14.53
CA SER A 224 -16.91 1.19 15.31
C SER A 224 -15.75 2.04 14.77
N HIS A 225 -14.68 1.41 14.25
CA HIS A 225 -13.61 2.11 13.55
C HIS A 225 -14.14 2.77 12.26
N HIS A 226 -14.99 2.06 11.51
CA HIS A 226 -15.62 2.58 10.30
C HIS A 226 -16.60 3.72 10.59
N LEU A 227 -17.41 3.63 11.66
CA LEU A 227 -18.29 4.73 12.09
C LEU A 227 -17.52 5.93 12.64
N ALA A 228 -16.42 5.72 13.35
CA ALA A 228 -15.57 6.81 13.86
C ALA A 228 -14.90 7.58 12.72
N ASP A 229 -14.44 6.87 11.68
CA ASP A 229 -13.89 7.48 10.47
C ASP A 229 -14.98 8.31 9.75
N GLN A 230 -16.19 7.77 9.56
CA GLN A 230 -17.31 8.50 8.93
C GLN A 230 -17.82 9.71 9.73
N THR A 231 -17.99 9.58 11.05
CA THR A 231 -18.51 10.67 11.90
C THR A 231 -17.54 11.85 12.06
N SER A 232 -16.23 11.59 11.94
CA SER A 232 -15.22 12.66 11.88
C SER A 232 -15.33 13.53 10.62
N HIS A 233 -15.86 12.96 9.52
CA HIS A 233 -16.01 13.63 8.23
C HIS A 233 -17.27 14.51 8.13
N ASP A 234 -18.39 14.11 8.73
CA ASP A 234 -19.61 14.93 8.74
C ASP A 234 -19.40 16.29 9.44
N ILE A 235 -18.48 16.36 10.41
CA ILE A 235 -18.12 17.62 11.08
C ILE A 235 -17.17 18.48 10.24
N ALA A 236 -16.33 17.87 9.40
CA ALA A 236 -15.40 18.60 8.53
C ALA A 236 -16.07 19.16 7.26
N SER A 237 -17.16 18.53 6.79
CA SER A 237 -17.86 18.90 5.55
C SER A 237 -18.71 20.18 5.61
N LEU A 238 -18.74 20.91 6.74
CA LEU A 238 -19.63 22.06 6.90
C LEU A 238 -19.01 23.45 6.66
N ASN A 239 -17.76 23.55 6.21
CA ASN A 239 -17.17 24.86 5.90
C ASN A 239 -16.35 24.85 4.60
N GLU A 240 -17.02 24.95 3.46
CA GLU A 240 -16.43 25.59 2.28
C GLU A 240 -17.31 26.76 1.86
N ALA A 241 -16.85 27.97 2.20
CA ALA A 241 -17.30 29.20 1.57
C ALA A 241 -16.09 29.86 0.90
N ASP A 242 -16.26 30.10 -0.39
CA ASP A 242 -15.35 30.77 -1.33
C ASP A 242 -14.60 31.99 -0.78
N SER A 243 -13.35 32.18 -1.24
CA SER A 243 -12.90 33.45 -1.88
C SER A 243 -11.46 33.38 -2.40
N GLN A 244 -11.23 34.03 -3.54
CA GLN A 244 -10.04 33.98 -4.41
C GLN A 244 -8.82 34.83 -3.97
N SER A 245 -7.67 34.48 -4.59
CA SER A 245 -6.73 35.38 -5.31
C SER A 245 -5.51 36.02 -4.61
N SER A 246 -4.34 35.60 -5.12
CA SER A 246 -3.13 36.34 -5.53
C SER A 246 -1.84 36.39 -4.68
N HIS A 247 -0.76 35.98 -5.38
CA HIS A 247 0.62 36.51 -5.43
C HIS A 247 1.73 35.99 -4.47
N VAL A 248 2.66 35.24 -5.09
CA VAL A 248 4.11 34.98 -4.89
C VAL A 248 4.73 35.01 -3.48
N GLY A 249 5.37 33.89 -3.14
CA GLY A 249 6.54 33.82 -2.27
C GLY A 249 7.07 32.39 -2.18
N SER A 250 8.24 32.13 -2.77
CA SER A 250 8.91 30.82 -2.72
C SER A 250 9.28 30.44 -1.29
N ARG A 251 8.93 29.22 -0.87
CA ARG A 251 9.74 28.44 0.07
C ARG A 251 9.48 26.95 -0.10
N ASP A 252 10.59 26.25 -0.19
CA ASP A 252 10.77 24.80 -0.28
C ASP A 252 10.40 24.19 1.07
N GLU A 253 9.22 23.58 1.16
CA GLU A 253 8.81 22.75 2.30
C GLU A 253 8.14 21.48 1.75
N THR A 254 8.89 20.37 1.79
CA THR A 254 8.34 19.02 1.62
C THR A 254 7.17 18.85 2.58
N SER A 255 5.96 18.75 2.02
CA SER A 255 4.75 18.50 2.79
C SER A 255 4.67 17.02 3.13
N ASP A 256 5.09 16.67 4.34
CA ASP A 256 4.83 15.36 4.94
C ASP A 256 3.36 15.31 5.39
N THR A 257 2.49 14.72 4.57
CA THR A 257 1.11 14.43 4.96
C THR A 257 1.12 13.24 5.92
N SER A 258 0.92 13.50 7.22
CA SER A 258 0.72 12.46 8.24
C SER A 258 -0.76 12.34 8.61
N LEU A 259 -1.28 11.11 8.71
CA LEU A 259 -2.66 10.82 9.11
C LEU A 259 -2.66 9.93 10.37
N SER A 260 -3.55 10.19 11.33
CA SER A 260 -3.56 9.52 12.64
C SER A 260 -5.00 9.18 13.09
N GLN A 261 -5.17 8.17 13.94
CA GLN A 261 -6.47 7.66 14.44
C GLN A 261 -6.29 7.14 15.87
N ARG A 262 -7.13 7.47 16.86
CA ARG A 262 -6.88 7.23 18.31
C ARG A 262 -7.94 6.33 18.97
N ILE A 263 -7.55 5.33 19.79
CA ILE A 263 -8.41 4.63 20.78
C ILE A 263 -7.60 4.27 22.07
N ASP A 264 -8.28 4.01 23.19
CA ASP A 264 -7.80 3.95 24.58
C ASP A 264 -7.10 2.63 25.01
N GLY A 265 -5.77 2.68 25.02
CA GLY A 265 -4.86 2.32 26.12
C GLY A 265 -4.89 0.95 26.83
N LYS A 266 -3.82 0.17 26.64
CA LYS A 266 -2.96 -0.37 27.73
C LYS A 266 -1.61 -0.89 27.22
N ALA A 267 -0.56 -0.60 27.99
CA ALA A 267 0.85 -0.81 27.65
C ALA A 267 1.31 -2.28 27.70
N PHE A 268 2.24 -2.70 26.81
CA PHE A 268 3.59 -3.20 27.17
C PHE A 268 4.46 -3.77 26.02
N ARG A 269 5.80 -3.67 26.25
CA ARG A 269 6.96 -4.55 25.91
C ARG A 269 7.56 -4.56 24.47
N LYS A 270 8.85 -4.20 24.42
CA LYS A 270 9.75 -4.15 23.24
C LYS A 270 10.07 -5.53 22.64
N ALA A 271 10.04 -5.63 21.30
CA ALA A 271 10.57 -6.75 20.52
C ALA A 271 11.76 -6.35 19.63
N LYS A 272 12.58 -7.36 19.27
CA LYS A 272 13.90 -7.27 18.61
C LYS A 272 13.80 -6.94 17.11
N LYS A 273 14.73 -6.10 16.63
CA LYS A 273 14.95 -5.75 15.21
C LYS A 273 15.19 -7.00 14.33
N ARG A 274 14.55 -7.06 13.16
CA ARG A 274 14.78 -8.09 12.11
C ARG A 274 15.16 -7.48 10.75
N ALA A 275 15.52 -8.37 9.82
CA ALA A 275 16.57 -8.24 8.81
C ALA A 275 16.27 -7.40 7.54
N TRP A 276 15.07 -6.84 7.39
CA TRP A 276 14.60 -6.28 6.11
C TRP A 276 15.38 -5.03 5.68
N ILE A 277 15.78 -4.21 6.65
CA ILE A 277 16.59 -3.00 6.42
C ILE A 277 17.99 -3.36 5.87
N ILE A 278 18.53 -4.53 6.24
CA ILE A 278 19.90 -4.94 5.90
C ILE A 278 20.01 -5.39 4.44
N GLU A 279 18.99 -6.04 3.88
CA GLU A 279 19.00 -6.44 2.45
C GLU A 279 18.80 -5.25 1.52
N LEU A 280 17.86 -4.33 1.82
CA LEU A 280 17.70 -3.09 1.05
C LEU A 280 18.95 -2.20 1.09
N HIS A 281 19.63 -2.08 2.24
CA HIS A 281 20.91 -1.36 2.32
C HIS A 281 22.05 -2.08 1.59
N ARG A 282 22.12 -3.42 1.63
CA ARG A 282 23.12 -4.17 0.84
C ARG A 282 22.98 -3.97 -0.66
N PHE A 283 21.76 -3.78 -1.15
CA PHE A 283 21.53 -3.49 -2.57
C PHE A 283 21.84 -2.03 -2.95
N GLN A 284 21.69 -1.07 -2.02
CA GLN A 284 22.13 0.32 -2.23
C GLN A 284 23.65 0.42 -2.41
N ASP A 285 24.42 -0.47 -1.77
CA ASP A 285 25.89 -0.52 -1.91
C ASP A 285 26.38 -1.32 -3.14
N ALA A 286 25.48 -2.01 -3.85
CA ALA A 286 25.80 -2.93 -4.95
C ALA A 286 25.38 -2.46 -6.35
N VAL A 287 24.80 -1.25 -6.47
CA VAL A 287 24.40 -0.58 -7.73
C VAL A 287 25.09 0.77 -7.83
#